data_AF-A0A8K2A7Q7-F1
#
_entry.id   AF-A0A8K2A7Q7-F1
#
_cell.length_a   1.000
_cell.length_b   1.000
_cell.length_c   1.000
_cell.angle_alpha   90.00
_cell.angle_beta   90.00
_cell.angle_gamma   90.00
#
_symmetry.space_group_name_H-M   'P 1'
#
loop_
_entity.id
_entity.type
_entity.pdbx_description
1 polymer ?
#
loop_
_entity_poly.entity_id
_entity_poly.type
_entity_poly.pdbx_seq_one_letter_code
_entity_poly.pdbx_strand_id
1 'polypeptide(L)'
;MPKALTDFVSRWCQENGWTDLFVDHCEFWAFPPGAVMPLPIPADVMAGYISTRQLPRQEKLLYGVAIGVAAIAATLSFSIKSPMPLVLAFGLCALLIARLDDD
;
A
#
# COMPACT_ATOMS: atom_id res chain seq x y z
N MET A 1 6.54 -1.16 -6.05
CA MET A 1 5.06 -1.25 -6.13
C MET A 1 4.59 -2.36 -5.21
N PRO A 2 3.43 -2.22 -4.54
CA PRO A 2 2.90 -3.23 -3.64
C PRO A 2 2.58 -4.53 -4.41
N LYS A 3 3.07 -5.68 -3.92
CA LYS A 3 2.88 -7.00 -4.56
C LYS A 3 1.41 -7.33 -4.80
N ALA A 4 0.57 -7.05 -3.81
CA ALA A 4 -0.87 -7.32 -3.87
C ALA A 4 -1.58 -6.59 -5.04
N LEU A 5 -1.10 -5.41 -5.42
CA LEU A 5 -1.64 -4.67 -6.56
C LEU A 5 -1.20 -5.32 -7.88
N THR A 6 0.08 -5.68 -8.00
CA THR A 6 0.60 -6.41 -9.17
C THR A 6 -0.15 -7.73 -9.37
N ASP A 7 -0.41 -8.49 -8.30
CA ASP A 7 -1.15 -9.75 -8.36
C ASP A 7 -2.63 -9.56 -8.73
N PHE A 8 -3.24 -8.46 -8.29
CA PHE A 8 -4.59 -8.09 -8.69
C PHE A 8 -4.66 -7.74 -10.18
N VAL A 9 -3.74 -6.88 -10.66
CA VAL A 9 -3.68 -6.46 -12.06
C VAL A 9 -3.36 -7.65 -12.97
N SER A 10 -2.46 -8.54 -12.54
CA SER A 10 -2.11 -9.77 -13.26
C SER A 10 -3.31 -10.69 -13.46
N ARG A 11 -4.11 -10.93 -12.40
CA ARG A 11 -5.35 -11.70 -12.50
C ARG A 11 -6.38 -11.03 -13.41
N TRP A 12 -6.56 -9.72 -13.27
CA TRP A 12 -7.45 -8.95 -14.14
C TRP A 12 -7.02 -9.05 -15.61
N CYS A 13 -5.72 -8.96 -15.90
CA CYS A 13 -5.18 -9.13 -17.24
C CYS A 13 -5.51 -10.52 -17.79
N GLN A 14 -5.29 -11.57 -17.01
CA GLN A 14 -5.58 -12.95 -17.40
C GLN A 14 -7.08 -13.18 -17.70
N GLU A 15 -7.97 -12.59 -16.90
CA GLU A 15 -9.42 -12.68 -17.11
C GLU A 15 -9.90 -11.92 -18.36
N ASN A 16 -9.23 -10.82 -18.71
CA ASN A 16 -9.59 -9.96 -19.85
C ASN A 16 -8.78 -10.25 -21.13
N GLY A 17 -7.92 -11.28 -21.10
CA GLY A 17 -7.09 -11.67 -22.25
C GLY A 17 -5.94 -10.71 -22.57
N TRP A 18 -5.52 -9.89 -21.60
CA TRP A 18 -4.34 -9.05 -21.72
C TRP A 18 -3.07 -9.86 -21.41
N THR A 19 -2.00 -9.60 -22.15
CA THR A 19 -0.73 -10.34 -22.05
C THR A 19 0.44 -9.42 -21.74
N ASP A 20 1.56 -10.00 -21.29
CA ASP A 20 2.82 -9.32 -21.00
C ASP A 20 2.65 -8.06 -20.12
N LEU A 21 2.20 -8.25 -18.88
CA LEU A 21 2.13 -7.19 -17.89
C LEU A 21 3.53 -6.74 -17.46
N PHE A 22 3.82 -5.46 -17.61
CA PHE A 22 5.03 -4.82 -17.10
C PHE A 22 4.70 -3.48 -16.46
N VAL A 23 5.66 -2.94 -15.71
CA VAL A 23 5.56 -1.64 -15.07
C VAL A 23 6.56 -0.71 -15.73
N ASP A 24 6.07 0.43 -16.21
CA ASP A 24 6.91 1.51 -16.71
C ASP A 24 6.42 2.85 -16.17
N HIS A 25 7.34 3.72 -15.76
CA HIS A 25 7.04 5.07 -15.26
C HIS A 25 5.96 5.12 -14.15
N CYS A 26 5.95 4.12 -13.26
CA CYS A 26 4.95 3.94 -12.20
C CYS A 26 3.51 3.62 -12.67
N GLU A 27 3.33 3.24 -13.94
CA GLU A 27 2.07 2.77 -14.51
C GLU A 27 2.17 1.30 -14.92
N PHE A 28 1.04 0.61 -14.89
CA PHE A 28 0.94 -0.75 -15.41
C PHE A 28 0.64 -0.71 -16.90
N TRP A 29 1.40 -1.47 -17.68
CA TRP A 29 1.27 -1.60 -19.11
C TRP A 29 1.10 -3.07 -19.47
N ALA A 30 0.23 -3.36 -20.43
CA ALA A 30 0.06 -4.70 -20.96
C ALA A 30 -0.49 -4.63 -22.39
N PHE A 31 -0.47 -5.75 -23.09
CA PHE A 31 -0.99 -5.87 -24.44
C PHE A 31 -2.47 -6.28 -24.39
N PRO A 32 -3.40 -5.47 -24.91
CA PRO A 32 -4.79 -5.90 -25.03
C PRO A 32 -4.97 -7.04 -26.04
N PRO A 33 -6.10 -7.76 -25.99
CA PRO A 33 -6.35 -8.90 -26.86
C PRO A 33 -6.27 -8.51 -28.34
N GLY A 34 -5.36 -9.13 -29.09
CA GLY A 34 -5.14 -8.88 -30.52
C GLY A 34 -4.35 -7.62 -30.86
N ALA A 35 -3.84 -6.89 -29.87
CA ALA A 35 -3.01 -5.71 -30.10
C ALA A 35 -1.52 -6.05 -30.15
N VAL A 36 -0.78 -5.28 -30.94
CA VAL A 36 0.68 -5.40 -31.12
C VAL A 36 1.44 -4.30 -30.35
N MET A 37 0.71 -3.44 -29.64
CA MET A 37 1.27 -2.32 -28.88
C MET A 37 0.77 -2.40 -27.43
N PRO A 38 1.67 -2.20 -26.44
CA PRO A 38 1.25 -2.14 -25.06
C PRO A 38 0.47 -0.85 -24.81
N LEU A 39 -0.56 -0.95 -23.99
CA LEU A 39 -1.39 0.17 -23.55
C LEU A 39 -1.38 0.24 -22.03
N PRO A 40 -1.54 1.45 -21.47
CA PRO A 40 -1.65 1.59 -20.02
C PRO A 40 -2.96 0.92 -19.56
N ILE A 41 -2.88 0.20 -18.44
CA ILE A 41 -4.05 -0.42 -17.81
C ILE A 41 -5.04 0.69 -17.41
N PRO A 42 -6.34 0.55 -17.70
CA PRO A 42 -7.32 1.58 -17.39
C PRO A 42 -7.35 1.94 -15.90
N ALA A 43 -7.44 3.24 -15.60
CA ALA A 43 -7.48 3.74 -14.22
C ALA A 43 -8.67 3.22 -13.41
N ASP A 44 -9.76 2.87 -14.08
CA ASP A 44 -10.95 2.28 -13.46
C ASP A 44 -10.66 0.91 -12.81
N VAL A 45 -9.70 0.15 -13.35
CA VAL A 45 -9.26 -1.13 -12.78
C VAL A 45 -8.54 -0.89 -11.45
N MET A 46 -7.70 0.14 -11.39
CA MET A 46 -7.01 0.56 -10.17
C MET A 46 -7.99 1.10 -9.13
N ALA A 47 -9.00 1.87 -9.55
CA ALA A 47 -10.07 2.32 -8.67
C ALA A 47 -10.87 1.14 -8.10
N GLY A 48 -11.13 0.11 -8.91
CA GLY A 48 -11.76 -1.15 -8.49
C GLY A 48 -10.97 -1.92 -7.43
N TYR A 49 -9.63 -1.90 -7.49
CA TYR A 49 -8.79 -2.44 -6.44
C TYR A 49 -9.00 -1.71 -5.11
N ILE A 50 -8.99 -0.37 -5.15
CA ILE A 50 -9.14 0.47 -3.95
C ILE A 50 -10.53 0.29 -3.32
N SER A 51 -11.58 0.18 -4.14
CA SER A 51 -12.94 -0.05 -3.63
C SER A 51 -13.14 -1.44 -3.05
N THR A 52 -12.49 -2.45 -3.62
CA THR A 52 -12.63 -3.86 -3.21
C THR A 52 -11.73 -4.20 -2.01
N ARG A 53 -10.64 -3.46 -1.81
CA ARG A 53 -9.75 -3.60 -0.65
C ARG A 53 -10.44 -3.01 0.58
N GLN A 54 -11.35 -3.78 1.19
CA GLN A 54 -11.70 -3.54 2.58
C GLN A 54 -10.43 -3.68 3.41
N LEU A 55 -10.00 -2.63 4.12
CA LEU A 55 -8.84 -2.72 5.00
C LEU A 55 -9.02 -3.96 5.90
N PRO A 56 -8.14 -4.97 5.80
CA PRO A 56 -8.25 -6.17 6.61
C PRO A 56 -8.26 -5.75 8.09
N ARG A 57 -9.01 -6.50 8.91
CA ARG A 57 -9.21 -6.16 10.33
C ARG A 57 -7.88 -5.99 11.08
N GLN A 58 -6.85 -6.71 10.64
CA GLN A 58 -5.48 -6.63 11.16
C GLN A 58 -4.82 -5.27 10.86
N GLU A 59 -4.91 -4.78 9.62
CA GLU A 59 -4.41 -3.44 9.25
C GLU A 59 -5.07 -2.35 10.10
N LYS A 60 -6.40 -2.40 10.25
CA LYS A 60 -7.13 -1.42 11.08
C LYS A 60 -6.63 -1.40 12.52
N LEU A 61 -6.31 -2.57 13.08
CA LEU A 61 -5.82 -2.71 14.45
C LEU A 61 -4.38 -2.17 14.57
N LEU A 62 -3.51 -2.47 13.60
CA LEU A 62 -2.14 -1.95 13.54
C LEU A 62 -2.11 -0.43 13.40
N TYR A 63 -2.94 0.14 12.52
CA TYR A 63 -3.08 1.60 12.41
C TYR A 63 -3.59 2.22 13.72
N GLY A 64 -4.56 1.58 14.38
CA GLY A 64 -5.04 2.01 15.70
C GLY A 64 -3.94 2.00 16.77
N VAL A 65 -3.11 0.95 16.80
CA VAL A 65 -1.95 0.86 17.70
C VAL A 65 -0.93 1.95 17.39
N ALA A 66 -0.60 2.19 16.12
CA ALA A 66 0.34 3.24 15.73
C ALA A 66 -0.11 4.63 16.17
N ILE A 67 -1.39 4.96 15.98
CA ILE A 67 -1.99 6.22 16.46
C ILE A 67 -1.92 6.30 17.99
N GLY A 68 -2.23 5.21 18.69
CA GLY A 68 -2.14 5.13 20.15
C GLY A 68 -0.72 5.39 20.67
N VAL A 69 0.29 4.74 20.07
CA VAL A 69 1.71 4.94 20.43
C VAL A 69 2.14 6.39 20.17
N ALA A 70 1.76 6.98 19.05
CA ALA A 70 2.06 8.38 18.75
C ALA A 70 1.41 9.34 19.76
N ALA A 71 0.16 9.09 20.15
CA ALA A 71 -0.54 9.89 21.16
C ALA A 71 0.12 9.79 22.56
N ILE A 72 0.49 8.57 22.98
CA ILE A 72 1.20 8.35 24.25
C ILE A 72 2.58 9.02 24.23
N ALA A 73 3.30 8.92 23.12
CA ALA A 73 4.60 9.57 23.00
C ALA A 73 4.51 11.10 23.05
N ALA A 74 3.46 11.68 22.46
CA ALA A 74 3.21 13.12 22.52
C ALA A 74 2.92 13.60 23.95
N THR A 75 2.08 12.87 24.70
CA THR A 75 1.78 13.23 26.10
C THR A 75 3.00 13.06 27.01
N LEU A 76 3.78 12.01 26.78
CA LEU A 76 5.02 11.77 27.51
C LEU A 76 6.08 12.84 27.20
N SER A 77 6.20 13.25 25.94
CA SER A 77 7.10 14.33 25.53
C SER A 77 6.74 15.65 26.21
N PHE A 78 5.45 15.99 26.32
CA PHE A 78 4.99 17.18 27.04
C PHE A 78 5.32 17.12 28.54
N SER A 79 5.19 15.93 29.14
CA SER A 79 5.42 15.72 30.58
C SER A 79 6.90 15.79 30.95
N ILE A 80 7.76 15.21 30.11
CA ILE A 80 9.22 15.10 30.32
C ILE A 80 9.96 16.33 29.72
N LYS A 81 9.27 17.19 28.95
CA LYS A 81 9.85 18.32 28.19
C LYS A 81 11.05 17.92 27.31
N SER A 82 11.09 16.67 26.85
CA SER A 82 12.18 16.15 26.02
C SER A 82 11.64 15.55 24.72
N PRO A 83 12.35 15.69 23.60
CA PRO A 83 11.91 15.19 22.29
C PRO A 83 12.20 13.69 22.09
N MET A 84 12.96 13.05 22.99
CA MET A 84 13.37 11.65 22.82
C MET A 84 12.22 10.64 22.67
N PRO A 85 11.11 10.72 23.45
CA PRO A 85 9.98 9.79 23.29
C PRO A 85 9.34 9.85 21.90
N LEU A 86 9.34 11.04 21.30
CA LEU A 86 8.73 11.29 19.99
C LEU A 86 9.57 10.68 18.86
N VAL A 87 10.90 10.76 18.97
CA VAL A 87 11.83 10.10 18.04
C VAL A 87 11.68 8.57 18.10
N LEU A 88 11.53 8.01 19.30
CA LEU A 88 11.31 6.57 19.48
C LEU A 88 9.99 6.12 18.86
N ALA A 89 8.91 6.87 19.08
CA ALA A 89 7.61 6.59 18.46
C ALA A 89 7.66 6.65 16.93
N PHE A 90 8.39 7.62 16.37
CA PHE A 90 8.62 7.70 14.93
C PHE A 90 9.34 6.44 14.41
N GLY A 91 10.41 6.00 15.10
CA GLY A 91 11.12 4.77 14.75
C GLY A 91 10.24 3.52 14.81
N LEU A 92 9.37 3.41 15.82
CA LEU A 92 8.40 2.31 15.91
C LEU A 92 7.36 2.37 14.79
N CYS A 93 6.87 3.56 14.43
CA CYS A 93 5.96 3.71 13.30
C CYS A 93 6.63 3.30 11.98
N ALA A 94 7.89 3.67 11.77
CA ALA A 94 8.66 3.27 10.59
C ALA A 94 8.84 1.74 10.52
N LEU A 95 9.15 1.09 11.64
CA LEU A 95 9.24 -0.38 11.72
C LEU A 95 7.90 -1.07 11.45
N LEU A 96 6.81 -0.53 11.99
CA LEU A 96 5.46 -1.05 11.75
C LEU A 96 5.07 -0.94 10.28
N ILE A 97 5.36 0.19 9.63
CA ILE A 97 5.08 0.39 8.20
C ILE A 97 5.93 -0.56 7.36
N ALA A 98 7.22 -0.72 7.68
CA ALA A 98 8.10 -1.64 6.96
C ALA A 98 7.59 -3.10 7.04
N ARG A 99 7.06 -3.51 8.20
CA ARG A 99 6.45 -4.85 8.35
C ARG A 99 5.16 -4.99 7.58
N LEU A 100 4.37 -3.93 7.46
CA LEU A 100 3.11 -3.97 6.73
C LEU A 100 3.31 -4.05 5.21
N ASP A 101 4.43 -3.54 4.68
CA ASP A 101 4.75 -3.64 3.24
C ASP A 101 5.31 -5.02 2.84
N ASP A 102 5.83 -5.78 3.81
CA ASP A 102 6.34 -7.14 3.61
C ASP A 102 5.21 -8.20 3.56
N ASP A 103 4.05 -7.92 4.19
CA ASP A 103 2.85 -8.78 4.22
C ASP A 103 1.90 -8.52 3.03
#